data_AF-A0A942CSC5-F1
#
_entry.id   AF-A0A942CSC5-F1
#
_cell.length_a   1.000
_cell.length_b   1.000
_cell.length_c   1.000
_cell.angle_alpha   90.00
_cell.angle_beta   90.00
_cell.angle_gamma   90.00
#
_symmetry.space_group_name_H-M   'P 1'
#
loop_
_entity.id
_entity.type
_entity.pdbx_description
1 polymer ?
#
loop_
_entity_poly.entity_id
_entity_poly.type
_entity_poly.pdbx_seq_one_letter_code
_entity_poly.pdbx_strand_id
1 'polypeptide(L)'
;MVRILVLLSFFLVFGQAERAQTASDPVALAIERGDLYQSKHKYDLALVAYQTADKLAHHQSAACILKIAIVEKKLGDFSSALDDTKKAIK
;
A
#
# COMPACT_ATOMS: atom_id res chain seq x y z
N MET A 1 -3.01 -14.34 -47.35
CA MET A 1 -4.14 -13.90 -46.48
C MET A 1 -4.00 -14.27 -44.99
N VAL A 2 -2.83 -14.71 -44.48
CA VAL A 2 -2.68 -15.12 -43.05
C VAL A 2 -1.81 -14.15 -42.21
N ARG A 3 -1.08 -13.22 -42.83
CA ARG A 3 -0.17 -12.30 -42.13
C ARG A 3 -0.84 -11.11 -41.42
N ILE A 4 -2.09 -10.78 -41.76
CA ILE A 4 -2.82 -9.63 -41.17
C ILE A 4 -3.51 -10.03 -39.84
N LEU A 5 -3.81 -11.32 -39.64
CA LEU A 5 -4.52 -11.79 -38.44
C LEU A 5 -3.63 -11.83 -37.19
N VAL A 6 -2.31 -12.00 -37.35
CA VAL A 6 -1.35 -12.10 -36.23
C VAL A 6 -1.06 -10.72 -35.60
N LEU A 7 -1.19 -9.64 -36.38
CA LEU A 7 -0.97 -8.28 -35.86
C LEU A 7 -2.16 -7.74 -35.06
N LEU A 8 -3.37 -8.23 -35.33
CA LEU A 8 -4.57 -7.79 -34.61
C LEU A 8 -4.74 -8.43 -33.23
N SER A 9 -4.09 -9.57 -32.99
CA SER A 9 -4.11 -10.26 -31.69
C SER A 9 -2.99 -9.81 -30.74
N PHE A 10 -2.00 -9.08 -31.25
CA PHE A 10 -0.90 -8.55 -30.43
C PHE A 10 -1.24 -7.22 -29.74
N PHE A 11 -2.17 -6.44 -30.30
CA PHE A 11 -2.59 -5.15 -29.74
C PHE A 11 -3.53 -5.27 -28.53
N LEU A 12 -4.15 -6.43 -28.32
CA LEU A 12 -5.13 -6.63 -27.25
C LEU A 12 -4.48 -6.98 -25.90
N VAL A 13 -3.22 -7.41 -25.90
CA VAL A 13 -2.46 -7.73 -24.68
C VAL A 13 -1.70 -6.50 -24.16
N PHE A 14 -1.34 -5.55 -25.04
CA PHE A 14 -0.53 -4.38 -24.66
C PHE A 14 -1.35 -3.16 -24.17
N GLY A 15 -2.67 -3.15 -24.38
CA GLY A 15 -3.53 -2.01 -24.04
C GLY A 15 -3.92 -1.85 -22.56
N GLN A 16 -3.46 -2.75 -21.68
CA GLN A 16 -3.78 -2.72 -20.24
C GLN A 16 -2.61 -2.21 -19.36
N ALA A 17 -1.42 -2.01 -19.93
CA ALA A 17 -0.23 -1.66 -19.15
C ALA A 17 -0.05 -0.15 -18.90
N GLU A 18 -0.68 0.72 -19.70
CA GLU A 18 -0.41 2.18 -19.63
C GLU A 18 -1.46 3.00 -18.87
N ARG A 19 -2.53 2.39 -18.33
CA ARG A 19 -3.51 3.12 -17.51
C ARG A 19 -3.06 3.39 -16.07
N ALA A 20 -1.85 2.99 -15.70
CA ALA A 20 -1.34 3.10 -14.33
C ALA A 20 -0.37 4.28 -14.09
N GLN A 21 -0.13 5.17 -15.06
CA GLN A 21 0.94 6.18 -14.95
C GLN A 21 0.51 7.62 -14.64
N THR A 22 -0.76 7.89 -14.34
CA THR A 22 -1.20 9.23 -13.86
C THR A 22 -2.13 9.21 -12.66
N ALA A 23 -2.37 8.04 -12.05
CA ALA A 23 -3.00 7.95 -10.73
C ALA A 23 -1.88 7.64 -9.74
N SER A 24 -1.63 8.54 -8.79
CA SER A 24 -0.78 8.22 -7.64
C SER A 24 -1.22 6.87 -7.07
N ASP A 25 -0.27 5.95 -6.86
CA ASP A 25 -0.57 4.64 -6.27
C ASP A 25 -1.38 4.84 -4.98
N PRO A 26 -2.62 4.31 -4.89
CA PRO A 26 -3.49 4.54 -3.74
C PRO A 26 -2.86 4.06 -2.43
N VAL A 27 -1.98 3.04 -2.49
CA VAL A 27 -1.20 2.60 -1.34
C VAL A 27 -0.22 3.69 -0.91
N ALA A 28 0.58 4.21 -1.85
CA ALA A 28 1.54 5.28 -1.60
C ALA A 28 0.87 6.54 -1.04
N LEU A 29 -0.28 6.95 -1.60
CA LEU A 29 -1.04 8.11 -1.11
C LEU A 29 -1.51 7.93 0.34
N ALA A 30 -1.97 6.72 0.69
CA ALA A 30 -2.38 6.41 2.06
C ALA A 30 -1.17 6.42 3.03
N ILE A 31 0.00 5.95 2.59
CA ILE A 31 1.24 6.03 3.37
C ILE A 31 1.64 7.49 3.59
N GLU A 32 1.69 8.32 2.55
CA GLU A 32 2.04 9.74 2.68
C GLU A 32 1.10 10.48 3.63
N ARG A 33 -0.20 10.15 3.60
CA ARG A 33 -1.19 10.71 4.52
C ARG A 33 -0.92 10.27 5.97
N GLY A 34 -0.55 9.02 6.18
CA GLY A 34 -0.12 8.53 7.49
C GLY A 34 1.13 9.23 8.00
N ASP A 35 2.13 9.44 7.14
CA ASP A 35 3.36 10.16 7.45
C ASP A 35 3.09 11.62 7.83
N LEU A 36 2.14 12.27 7.13
CA LEU A 36 1.71 13.62 7.45
C LEU A 36 1.02 13.70 8.83
N TYR A 37 0.19 12.72 9.18
CA TYR A 37 -0.43 12.68 10.51
C TYR A 37 0.58 12.36 11.60
N GLN A 38 1.51 11.44 11.34
CA GLN A 38 2.57 11.06 12.27
C GLN A 38 3.51 12.23 12.56
N SER A 39 3.91 13.01 11.55
CA SER A 39 4.74 14.22 11.74
C SER A 39 4.04 15.31 12.55
N LYS A 40 2.71 15.30 12.61
CA LYS A 40 1.87 16.19 13.44
C LYS A 40 1.50 15.56 14.79
N HIS A 41 2.09 14.42 15.16
CA HIS A 41 1.78 13.65 16.37
C HIS A 41 0.31 13.20 16.49
N LYS A 42 -0.42 13.15 15.38
CA LYS A 42 -1.81 12.67 15.33
C LYS A 42 -1.83 11.16 15.09
N TYR A 43 -1.36 10.41 16.08
CA TYR A 43 -1.07 8.99 15.92
C TYR A 43 -2.30 8.13 15.60
N ASP A 44 -3.48 8.43 16.15
CA ASP A 44 -4.72 7.70 15.81
C ASP A 44 -5.07 7.84 14.32
N LEU A 45 -4.93 9.05 13.77
CA LEU A 45 -5.18 9.31 12.35
C LEU A 45 -4.10 8.69 11.47
N ALA A 46 -2.85 8.66 11.93
CA ALA A 46 -1.76 7.98 11.24
C ALA A 46 -2.02 6.46 11.17
N LEU A 47 -2.48 5.85 12.26
CA LEU A 47 -2.82 4.43 12.32
C LEU A 47 -3.91 4.07 11.31
N VAL A 48 -5.00 4.85 11.27
CA VAL A 48 -6.09 4.63 10.30
C VAL A 48 -5.58 4.74 8.85
N ALA A 49 -4.71 5.71 8.55
CA ALA A 49 -4.14 5.87 7.22
C ALA A 49 -3.24 4.69 6.83
N TYR A 50 -2.38 4.22 7.73
CA TYR A 50 -1.53 3.06 7.45
C TYR A 50 -2.31 1.75 7.35
N GLN A 51 -3.35 1.55 8.17
CA GLN A 51 -4.26 0.41 8.02
C GLN A 51 -5.03 0.46 6.69
N THR A 52 -5.34 1.65 6.18
CA THR A 52 -5.93 1.81 4.84
C THR A 52 -4.92 1.40 3.76
N ALA A 53 -3.66 1.84 3.86
CA ALA A 53 -2.60 1.43 2.95
C ALA A 53 -2.37 -0.09 2.96
N ASP A 54 -2.40 -0.72 4.15
CA ASP A 54 -2.24 -2.16 4.31
C ASP A 54 -3.38 -2.96 3.66
N LYS A 55 -4.63 -2.52 3.83
CA LYS A 55 -5.80 -3.11 3.16
C LYS A 55 -5.72 -2.99 1.63
N LEU A 56 -5.27 -1.85 1.12
CA LEU A 56 -5.07 -1.61 -0.31
C LEU A 56 -3.94 -2.47 -0.87
N ALA A 57 -2.91 -2.75 -0.06
CA ALA A 57 -1.81 -3.65 -0.39
C ALA A 57 -2.12 -5.14 -0.07
N HIS A 58 -3.38 -5.48 0.21
CA HIS A 58 -3.83 -6.84 0.54
C HIS A 58 -3.04 -7.52 1.66
N HIS A 59 -2.55 -6.76 2.64
CA HIS A 59 -1.72 -7.26 3.75
C HIS A 59 -0.38 -7.88 3.33
N GLN A 60 0.14 -7.49 2.15
CA GLN A 60 1.41 -8.01 1.62
C GLN A 60 2.57 -7.01 1.74
N SER A 61 2.29 -5.77 2.14
CA SER A 61 3.32 -4.71 2.22
C SER A 61 3.97 -4.69 3.60
N ALA A 62 5.20 -5.21 3.69
CA ALA A 62 6.02 -5.10 4.89
C ALA A 62 6.22 -3.65 5.34
N ALA A 63 6.29 -2.70 4.40
CA ALA A 63 6.40 -1.27 4.71
C ALA A 63 5.17 -0.75 5.46
N CYS A 64 3.95 -1.15 5.06
CA CYS A 64 2.72 -0.77 5.74
C CYS A 64 2.67 -1.34 7.16
N ILE A 65 2.99 -2.64 7.32
CA ILE A 65 2.96 -3.32 8.62
C ILE A 65 3.97 -2.68 9.58
N LEU A 66 5.18 -2.34 9.12
CA LEU A 66 6.17 -1.64 9.94
C LEU A 66 5.68 -0.25 10.39
N LYS A 67 5.04 0.51 9.49
CA LYS A 67 4.50 1.84 9.81
C LYS A 67 3.38 1.74 10.86
N ILE A 68 2.51 0.73 10.77
CA ILE A 68 1.46 0.43 11.77
C ILE A 68 2.10 0.16 13.14
N ALA A 69 3.01 -0.82 13.22
CA ALA A 69 3.66 -1.19 14.48
C ALA A 69 4.41 -0.01 15.14
N ILE A 70 5.07 0.85 14.33
CA ILE A 70 5.72 2.06 14.83
C ILE A 70 4.70 3.01 15.47
N VAL A 71 3.53 3.19 14.86
CA VAL A 71 2.50 4.10 15.39
C VAL A 71 1.81 3.52 16.62
N GLU A 72 1.51 2.22 16.64
CA GLU A 72 0.94 1.54 17.82
C GLU A 72 1.86 1.66 19.04
N LYS A 73 3.17 1.50 18.82
CA LYS A 73 4.18 1.78 19.85
C LYS A 73 4.11 3.23 20.35
N LYS A 74 3.83 4.20 19.49
CA LYS A 74 3.71 5.62 19.86
C LYS A 74 2.41 5.93 20.61
N LEU A 75 1.34 5.18 20.34
CA LEU A 75 0.08 5.25 21.09
C LEU A 75 0.17 4.58 22.47
N GLY A 76 1.24 3.83 22.74
CA GLY A 76 1.40 3.08 23.99
C GLY A 76 0.68 1.73 23.99
N ASP A 77 0.13 1.30 22.85
CA ASP A 77 -0.41 -0.04 22.67
C ASP A 77 0.72 -0.99 22.23
N PHE A 78 1.56 -1.34 23.20
CA PHE A 78 2.71 -2.23 22.97
C PHE A 78 2.30 -3.68 22.64
N SER A 79 1.09 -4.09 23.03
CA SER A 79 0.51 -5.41 22.73
C SER A 79 0.23 -5.58 21.24
N SER A 80 -0.50 -4.64 20.63
CA SER A 80 -0.83 -4.68 19.20
C SER A 80 0.43 -4.58 18.33
N ALA A 81 1.35 -3.69 18.70
CA ALA A 81 2.61 -3.48 17.98
C ALA A 81 3.48 -4.75 17.88
N LEU A 82 3.52 -5.56 18.95
CA LEU A 82 4.30 -6.80 19.00
C LEU A 82 3.73 -7.85 18.03
N ASP A 83 2.40 -7.99 17.98
CA ASP A 83 1.75 -8.98 17.13
C ASP A 83 1.83 -8.62 15.65
N ASP A 84 1.73 -7.33 15.31
CA ASP A 84 1.90 -6.87 13.94
C ASP A 84 3.36 -6.96 13.46
N THR A 85 4.33 -6.69 14.34
CA THR A 85 5.75 -6.90 14.02
C THR A 85 6.03 -8.38 13.70
N LYS A 86 5.41 -9.34 14.41
CA LYS A 86 5.57 -10.77 14.10
C LYS A 86 5.01 -11.17 12.73
N LYS A 87 3.91 -10.55 12.29
CA LYS A 87 3.35 -10.78 10.95
C LYS A 87 4.31 -10.31 9.85
N ALA A 88 5.05 -9.22 10.07
CA ALA A 88 6.00 -8.70 9.09
C ALA A 88 7.22 -9.61 8.82
N ILE A 89 7.53 -10.54 9.72
CA ILE A 89 8.72 -11.41 9.64
C ILE A 89 8.39 -12.82 9.13
N LYS A 90 7.12 -13.09 8.81
CA LYS A 90 6.64 -14.40 8.35
C LYS A 90 6.34 -14.36 6.86
#